data_AF-A0A9X2S5N8-F1
#
_entry.id   AF-A0A9X2S5N8-F1
#
_cell.length_a   1.000
_cell.length_b   1.000
_cell.length_c   1.000
_cell.angle_alpha   90.00
_cell.angle_beta   90.00
_cell.angle_gamma   90.00
#
_symmetry.space_group_name_H-M   'P 1'
#
loop_
_entity.id
_entity.type
_entity.pdbx_description
1 polymer ?
#
loop_
_entity_poly.entity_id
_entity_poly.type
_entity_poly.pdbx_seq_one_letter_code
_entity_poly.pdbx_strand_id
1 'polypeptide(L)' 'MNSTLYKIAEQIGIPKPPIDDELKVLIEEGKKIEAIKKVRMDLGLSLKDAKEYVDSL' A
#
# COMPACT_ATOMS: atom_id res chain seq x y z
N MET A 1 14.03 -2.11 -5.82
CA MET A 1 14.77 -1.34 -4.81
C MET A 1 14.15 0.04 -4.73
N ASN A 2 13.07 0.19 -3.97
CA ASN A 2 12.43 1.49 -3.67
C ASN A 2 12.24 1.66 -2.16
N SER A 3 13.11 1.05 -1.34
CA SER A 3 13.04 1.10 0.13
C SER A 3 13.31 2.48 0.72
N THR A 4 13.89 3.40 -0.07
CA THR A 4 14.20 4.77 0.36
C THR A 4 12.94 5.64 0.45
N LEU A 5 11.97 5.44 -0.44
CA LEU A 5 10.74 6.25 -0.46
C LEU A 5 9.86 5.99 0.77
N TYR A 6 9.76 4.72 1.20
CA TYR A 6 8.98 4.35 2.40
C TYR A 6 9.62 4.89 3.69
N LYS A 7 10.95 4.86 3.81
CA LYS A 7 11.66 5.40 5.00
C LYS A 7 11.54 6.92 5.12
N ILE A 8 11.51 7.63 3.99
CA ILE A 8 11.32 9.08 3.98
C ILE A 8 9.88 9.43 4.38
N ALA A 9 8.88 8.66 3.93
CA ALA A 9 7.49 8.89 4.31
C ALA A 9 7.26 8.75 5.83
N GLU A 10 7.94 7.78 6.47
CA GLU A 10 7.88 7.55 7.91
C GLU A 10 8.58 8.66 8.72
N GLN A 11 9.70 9.20 8.23
CA GLN A 11 10.42 10.30 8.89
C GLN A 11 9.77 11.68 8.75
N ILE A 12 8.99 11.92 7.68
CA ILE A 12 8.37 13.23 7.40
C ILE A 12 7.01 13.40 8.11
N GLY A 13 6.52 12.39 8.83
CA GLY A 13 5.22 12.46 9.50
C GLY A 13 4.06 12.58 8.52
N ILE A 14 4.26 12.10 7.29
CA ILE A 14 3.17 11.94 6.33
C ILE A 14 2.27 10.88 6.96
N PRO A 15 1.02 11.20 7.31
CA PRO A 15 0.13 10.19 7.87
C PRO A 15 0.09 9.03 6.88
N LYS A 16 0.20 7.80 7.40
CA LYS A 16 -0.10 6.59 6.64
C LYS A 16 -1.31 6.89 5.77
N PRO A 17 -1.22 6.72 4.44
CA PRO A 17 -2.31 7.13 3.58
C PRO A 17 -3.59 6.46 4.10
N PRO A 18 -4.72 7.18 4.20
CA PRO A 18 -5.98 6.67 4.77
C PRO A 18 -6.49 5.39 4.08
N ILE A 19 -5.88 5.04 2.96
CA ILE A 19 -6.01 3.77 2.26
C ILE A 19 -5.65 2.54 3.10
N ASP A 20 -4.82 2.68 4.15
CA ASP A 20 -4.33 1.56 4.96
C ASP A 20 -5.45 0.84 5.75
N ASP A 21 -6.47 1.55 6.22
CA ASP A 21 -7.55 0.93 7.01
C ASP A 21 -8.47 0.09 6.11
N GLU A 22 -8.87 0.62 4.96
CA GLU A 22 -9.65 -0.12 3.97
C GLU A 22 -8.85 -1.27 3.34
N LEU A 23 -7.53 -1.08 3.17
CA LEU A 23 -6.65 -2.16 2.72
C LEU A 23 -6.52 -3.28 3.74
N LYS A 24 -6.39 -2.95 5.02
CA LYS A 24 -6.35 -3.95 6.09
C LYS A 24 -7.62 -4.80 6.10
N VAL A 25 -8.78 -4.18 5.99
CA VAL A 25 -10.06 -4.91 5.88
C VAL A 25 -10.04 -5.86 4.67
N LEU A 26 -9.62 -5.39 3.49
CA LEU A 26 -9.54 -6.23 2.29
C LEU A 26 -8.52 -7.38 2.44
N ILE A 27 -7.41 -7.15 3.14
CA ILE A 27 -6.39 -8.17 3.42
C ILE A 27 -6.93 -9.22 4.41
N GLU A 28 -7.59 -8.78 5.49
CA GLU A 28 -8.21 -9.66 6.49
C GLU A 28 -9.35 -10.50 5.89
N GLU A 29 -10.12 -9.94 4.96
CA GLU A 29 -11.14 -10.66 4.20
C GLU A 29 -10.55 -11.62 3.13
N GLY A 30 -9.22 -11.68 2.98
CA GLY A 30 -8.55 -12.50 1.96
C GLY A 30 -8.66 -11.95 0.53
N LYS A 31 -9.19 -10.74 0.35
CA LYS A 31 -9.40 -10.06 -0.94
C LYS A 31 -8.14 -9.33 -1.42
N LYS A 32 -7.01 -10.03 -1.38
CA LYS A 32 -5.68 -9.48 -1.70
C LYS A 32 -5.59 -8.85 -3.10
N ILE A 33 -6.32 -9.39 -4.07
CA ILE A 33 -6.36 -8.86 -5.45
C ILE A 33 -7.04 -7.49 -5.48
N GLU A 34 -8.12 -7.30 -4.72
CA GLU A 34 -8.82 -6.01 -4.62
C GLU A 34 -7.96 -4.98 -3.90
N ALA A 35 -7.26 -5.38 -2.84
CA ALA A 35 -6.30 -4.54 -2.15
C ALA A 35 -5.21 -4.03 -3.10
N ILE A 36 -4.60 -4.93 -3.89
CA ILE A 36 -3.57 -4.56 -4.88
C ILE A 36 -4.16 -3.62 -5.94
N LYS A 37 -5.37 -3.90 -6.44
CA LYS A 37 -6.03 -3.06 -7.45
C LYS A 37 -6.27 -1.64 -6.93
N LYS A 38 -6.72 -1.51 -5.68
CA LYS A 38 -6.99 -0.24 -5.04
C LYS A 38 -5.71 0.59 -4.87
N VAL A 39 -4.65 -0.01 -4.34
CA VAL A 39 -3.32 0.61 -4.22
C VAL A 39 -2.80 1.12 -5.56
N ARG A 40 -2.97 0.32 -6.64
CA ARG A 40 -2.59 0.77 -7.99
C ARG A 40 -3.38 1.97 -8.47
N MET A 41 -4.68 2.01 -8.21
CA MET A 41 -5.55 3.07 -8.68
C MET A 41 -5.33 4.37 -7.89
N ASP A 42 -5.18 4.26 -6.58
CA ASP A 42 -5.13 5.43 -5.69
C ASP A 42 -3.71 6.03 -5.61
N LEU A 43 -2.66 5.19 -5.61
CA LEU A 43 -1.27 5.63 -5.56
C LEU A 43 -0.58 5.64 -6.94
N GLY A 44 -1.27 5.23 -8.00
CA GLY A 44 -0.71 5.15 -9.36
C GLY A 44 0.42 4.13 -9.50
N LEU A 45 0.52 3.16 -8.58
CA LEU A 45 1.64 2.22 -8.52
C LEU A 45 1.58 1.17 -9.63
N SER A 46 2.77 0.69 -10.02
CA SER A 46 2.88 -0.48 -10.89
C SER A 46 2.30 -1.72 -10.18
N LEU A 47 1.96 -2.77 -10.95
CA LEU A 47 1.43 -4.01 -10.35
C LEU A 47 2.38 -4.61 -9.31
N LYS A 48 3.68 -4.49 -9.57
CA LYS A 48 4.72 -5.02 -8.69
C LYS A 48 4.81 -4.20 -7.40
N ASP A 49 4.89 -2.87 -7.51
CA ASP A 49 5.02 -2.01 -6.34
C ASP A 49 3.75 -2.05 -5.46
N ALA A 50 2.57 -2.14 -6.08
CA ALA A 50 1.32 -2.29 -5.33
C ALA A 50 1.21 -3.64 -4.62
N LYS A 51 1.71 -4.71 -5.24
CA LYS A 51 1.80 -6.02 -4.58
C LYS A 51 2.78 -5.96 -3.41
N GLU A 52 3.97 -5.40 -3.61
CA GLU A 52 4.97 -5.25 -2.54
C GLU A 52 4.42 -4.40 -1.38
N TYR A 53 3.64 -3.36 -1.67
CA TYR A 53 2.96 -2.55 -0.65
C TYR A 53 1.96 -3.38 0.16
N VAL A 54 1.06 -4.10 -0.51
CA VAL A 54 0.07 -4.96 0.15
C VAL A 54 0.70 -6.13 0.89
N ASP A 55 1.83 -6.66 0.40
CA ASP A 55 2.60 -7.71 1.07
C ASP A 55 3.38 -7.20 2.30
N SER A 56 3.59 -5.88 2.41
CA SER A 56 4.30 -5.24 3.53
C SER A 56 3.41 -4.79 4.69
N LEU A 57 2.08 -4.81 4.48
CA LEU A 57 1.05 -4.50 5.48
C LEU A 57 0.69 -5.75 6.31
#